data_AF-A0A932Z5N1-F1
#
_entry.id   AF-A0A932Z5N1-F1
#
_cell.length_a   1.000
_cell.length_b   1.000
_cell.length_c   1.000
_cell.angle_alpha   90.00
_cell.angle_beta   90.00
_cell.angle_gamma   90.00
#
_symmetry.space_group_name_H-M   'P 1'
#
loop_
_entity.id
_entity.type
_entity.pdbx_description
1 polymer ?
#
loop_
_entity_poly.entity_id
_entity_poly.type
_entity_poly.pdbx_seq_one_letter_code
_entity_poly.pdbx_strand_id
1 'polypeptide(L)'
;MALVLDTGPLYATLDRTDAQYRRCLDLLQDTLEPLVIPAPVLIEVDWLVHSRLHAGVFLALLDDILAGAYRVEELQPEDYRRIRELCDRYADADVGFVDAAVLAVVERLNEPKL
;
A
#
# COMPACT_ATOMS: atom_id res chain seq x y z
N MET A 1 2.80 7.24 -14.58
CA MET A 1 2.21 5.93 -14.34
C MET A 1 3.06 5.22 -13.34
N ALA A 2 2.45 4.90 -12.21
CA ALA A 2 3.01 4.32 -11.02
C ALA A 2 2.07 3.20 -10.57
N LEU A 3 2.62 2.16 -9.97
CA LEU A 3 1.84 1.12 -9.34
C LEU A 3 1.67 1.47 -7.86
N VAL A 4 0.47 1.94 -7.50
CA VAL A 4 0.12 2.22 -6.10
C VAL A 4 -0.18 0.90 -5.40
N LEU A 5 0.50 0.64 -4.30
CA LEU A 5 0.47 -0.61 -3.56
C LEU A 5 -0.46 -0.49 -2.37
N ASP A 6 -1.41 -1.42 -2.29
CA ASP A 6 -2.24 -1.66 -1.11
C ASP A 6 -1.55 -2.64 -0.14
N THR A 7 -2.06 -2.71 1.10
CA THR A 7 -1.57 -3.58 2.18
C THR A 7 -1.49 -5.04 1.75
N GLY A 8 -2.53 -5.58 1.10
CA GLY A 8 -2.61 -6.99 0.76
C GLY A 8 -1.47 -7.46 -0.16
N PRO A 9 -1.35 -6.90 -1.39
CA PRO A 9 -0.27 -7.26 -2.31
C PRO A 9 1.13 -6.99 -1.76
N LEU A 10 1.32 -5.91 -0.99
CA LEU A 10 2.61 -5.62 -0.36
C LEU A 10 2.95 -6.63 0.73
N TYR A 11 2.02 -6.93 1.65
CA TYR A 11 2.23 -7.94 2.69
C TYR A 11 2.50 -9.33 2.08
N ALA A 12 1.78 -9.70 1.01
CA ALA A 12 1.95 -10.99 0.36
C ALA A 12 3.38 -11.21 -0.18
N THR A 13 4.13 -10.16 -0.55
CA THR A 13 5.53 -10.31 -0.97
C THR A 13 6.51 -10.43 0.20
N LEU A 14 6.10 -10.03 1.41
CA LEU A 14 6.88 -10.15 2.63
C LEU A 14 6.74 -11.53 3.28
N ASP A 15 5.59 -12.17 3.14
CA ASP A 15 5.31 -13.52 3.64
C ASP A 15 5.48 -14.58 2.53
N ARG A 16 6.60 -15.31 2.55
CA ARG A 16 6.89 -16.36 1.56
C ARG A 16 5.92 -17.54 1.60
N THR A 17 5.09 -17.64 2.64
CA THR A 17 4.07 -18.68 2.79
C THR A 17 2.68 -18.21 2.38
N ASP A 18 2.51 -16.92 2.08
CA ASP A 18 1.25 -16.38 1.58
C ASP A 18 0.89 -17.02 0.23
N ALA A 19 -0.39 -17.39 0.08
CA ALA A 19 -0.88 -18.05 -1.12
C ALA A 19 -0.73 -17.18 -2.38
N GLN A 20 -0.67 -15.85 -2.24
CA GLN A 20 -0.47 -14.90 -3.32
C GLN A 20 0.99 -14.48 -3.52
N TYR A 21 1.93 -14.95 -2.69
CA TYR A 21 3.35 -14.54 -2.71
C TYR A 21 3.93 -14.48 -4.13
N ARG A 22 3.80 -15.58 -4.89
CA ARG A 22 4.40 -15.65 -6.23
C ARG A 22 3.74 -14.66 -7.20
N ARG A 23 2.41 -14.57 -7.18
CA ARG A 23 1.65 -13.68 -8.06
C ARG A 23 1.97 -12.21 -7.80
N CYS A 24 2.03 -11.81 -6.53
CA CYS A 24 2.36 -10.44 -6.15
C CYS A 24 3.83 -10.13 -6.44
N LEU A 25 4.75 -11.05 -6.15
CA LEU A 25 6.17 -10.86 -6.46
C LEU A 25 6.41 -10.69 -7.96
N ASP A 26 5.80 -11.54 -8.80
CA ASP A 26 5.93 -11.45 -10.26
C ASP A 26 5.41 -10.09 -10.77
N LEU A 27 4.27 -9.61 -10.27
CA LEU A 27 3.74 -8.28 -10.60
C LEU A 27 4.74 -7.15 -10.27
N LEU A 28 5.37 -7.19 -9.09
CA LEU A 28 6.33 -6.17 -8.67
C LEU A 28 7.66 -6.25 -9.42
N GLN A 29 8.08 -7.45 -9.84
CA GLN A 29 9.34 -7.65 -10.57
C GLN A 29 9.22 -7.32 -12.07
N ASP A 30 8.06 -7.57 -12.66
CA ASP A 30 7.85 -7.40 -14.11
C ASP A 30 7.42 -5.97 -14.49
N THR A 31 7.06 -5.14 -13.51
CA THR A 31 6.69 -3.74 -13.76
C THR A 31 7.91 -2.83 -13.88
N LEU A 32 7.89 -1.93 -14.85
CA LEU A 32 8.86 -0.83 -14.99
C LEU A 32 8.38 0.47 -14.33
N GLU A 33 7.18 0.45 -13.75
CA GLU A 33 6.57 1.62 -13.13
C GLU A 33 7.10 1.82 -11.70
N PRO A 34 7.23 3.07 -11.22
CA PRO A 34 7.53 3.33 -9.83
C PRO A 34 6.52 2.62 -8.90
N LEU A 35 7.04 1.90 -7.91
CA LEU A 35 6.24 1.27 -6.87
C LEU A 35 5.98 2.30 -5.77
N VAL A 36 4.71 2.65 -5.56
CA VAL A 36 4.31 3.71 -4.62
C VAL A 36 3.53 3.12 -3.46
N ILE A 37 3.97 3.39 -2.24
CA ILE A 37 3.28 2.96 -1.01
C ILE A 37 2.64 4.20 -0.38
N PRO A 38 1.30 4.34 -0.34
CA PRO A 38 0.65 5.34 0.48
C PRO A 38 1.07 5.18 1.95
N ALA A 39 1.50 6.26 2.62
CA ALA A 39 2.03 6.17 3.98
C ALA A 39 1.13 5.40 4.99
N PRO A 40 -0.21 5.51 4.95
CA PRO A 40 -1.09 4.72 5.83
C PRO A 40 -0.98 3.20 5.66
N VAL A 41 -0.63 2.71 4.47
CA VAL A 41 -0.44 1.26 4.21
C VAL A 41 0.69 0.69 5.06
N LEU A 42 1.75 1.47 5.32
CA LEU A 42 2.85 1.03 6.17
C LEU A 42 2.39 0.70 7.60
N ILE A 43 1.34 1.36 8.10
CA ILE A 43 0.80 1.11 9.44
C ILE A 43 0.16 -0.27 9.51
N GLU A 44 -0.65 -0.63 8.52
CA GLU A 44 -1.27 -1.96 8.47
C GLU A 44 -0.25 -3.06 8.21
N VAL A 45 0.72 -2.80 7.33
CA VAL A 45 1.82 -3.74 7.07
C VAL A 45 2.63 -3.97 8.35
N ASP A 46 2.98 -2.92 9.09
CA ASP A 46 3.69 -3.04 10.38
C ASP A 46 2.89 -3.90 11.37
N TRP A 47 1.60 -3.63 11.50
CA TRP A 47 0.71 -4.38 12.38
C TRP A 47 0.63 -5.87 11.98
N LEU A 48 0.48 -6.16 10.68
CA LEU A 48 0.41 -7.52 10.17
C LEU A 48 1.73 -8.27 10.36
N VAL A 49 2.87 -7.63 10.05
CA VAL A 49 4.20 -8.20 10.23
C VAL A 49 4.44 -8.53 11.70
N HIS A 50 4.11 -7.63 12.63
CA HIS A 50 4.24 -7.89 14.07
C HIS A 50 3.30 -8.99 14.57
N SER A 51 2.12 -9.12 13.98
CA SER A 51 1.10 -10.09 14.40
C SER A 51 1.33 -11.50 13.84
N ARG A 52 2.02 -11.63 12.70
CA ARG A 52 2.07 -12.89 11.93
C ARG A 52 3.48 -13.35 11.55
N LEU A 53 4.43 -12.43 11.48
CA LEU A 53 5.80 -12.70 11.06
C LEU A 53 6.78 -12.35 12.19
N HIS A 54 7.95 -11.83 11.85
CA HIS A 54 8.95 -11.37 12.81
C HIS A 54 9.42 -9.95 12.44
N ALA A 55 9.82 -9.19 13.45
CA ALA A 55 10.20 -7.77 13.31
C ALA A 55 11.26 -7.51 12.21
N GLY A 56 12.18 -8.46 11.96
CA GLY A 56 13.18 -8.35 10.90
C GLY A 56 12.61 -8.19 9.48
N VAL A 57 11.36 -8.62 9.23
CA VAL A 57 10.71 -8.44 7.92
C VAL A 57 10.40 -6.97 7.65
N PHE A 58 9.87 -6.25 8.65
CA PHE A 58 9.55 -4.83 8.47
C PHE A 58 10.82 -3.99 8.34
N LEU A 59 11.90 -4.36 9.04
CA LEU A 59 13.20 -3.72 8.85
C LEU A 59 13.72 -3.88 7.42
N ALA A 60 13.58 -5.06 6.82
CA ALA A 60 13.95 -5.27 5.43
C ALA A 60 13.12 -4.42 4.45
N LEU A 61 11.82 -4.25 4.71
CA LEU A 61 10.99 -3.32 3.93
C LEU A 61 11.48 -1.87 4.06
N LEU A 62 11.87 -1.44 5.25
CA LEU A 62 12.45 -0.09 5.45
C LEU A 62 13.79 0.06 4.71
N ASP A 63 14.64 -0.97 4.72
CA ASP A 63 15.89 -0.97 3.94
C ASP A 63 15.60 -0.85 2.44
N ASP A 64 14.60 -1.55 1.91
CA ASP A 64 14.16 -1.44 0.52
C ASP A 64 13.64 -0.03 0.17
N ILE A 65 12.88 0.59 1.08
CA ILE A 65 12.43 1.98 0.93
C ILE A 65 13.64 2.93 0.90
N LEU A 66 14.60 2.77 1.80
CA LEU A 66 15.82 3.59 1.85
C LEU A 66 16.72 3.40 0.62
N ALA A 67 16.73 2.20 0.05
CA ALA A 67 17.40 1.88 -1.21
C ALA A 67 16.67 2.44 -2.44
N GLY A 68 15.46 2.98 -2.28
CA GLY A 68 14.65 3.54 -3.35
C GLY A 68 13.88 2.51 -4.18
N ALA A 69 13.75 1.27 -3.69
CA ALA A 69 12.91 0.25 -4.34
C ALA A 69 11.41 0.62 -4.29
N TYR A 70 11.00 1.35 -3.25
CA TYR A 70 9.65 1.87 -3.09
C TYR A 70 9.69 3.37 -2.80
N ARG A 71 8.72 4.11 -3.34
CA ARG A 71 8.47 5.51 -2.98
C ARG A 71 7.29 5.58 -2.01
N VAL A 72 7.52 6.10 -0.80
CA VAL A 72 6.42 6.39 0.12
C VAL A 72 5.74 7.68 -0.30
N GLU A 73 4.43 7.65 -0.48
CA GLU A 73 3.61 8.81 -0.80
C GLU A 73 2.86 9.28 0.45
N GLU A 74 3.23 10.46 0.94
CA GLU A 74 2.60 11.08 2.10
C GLU A 74 1.21 11.63 1.75
N LEU A 75 0.29 11.55 2.72
CA LEU A 75 -1.01 12.18 2.57
C LEU A 75 -0.90 13.70 2.64
N GLN A 76 -1.57 14.37 1.71
CA GLN A 76 -1.70 15.81 1.65
C GLN A 76 -3.04 16.25 2.29
N PRO A 77 -3.18 17.51 2.74
CA PRO A 77 -4.44 18.01 3.32
C PRO A 77 -5.68 17.75 2.45
N GLU A 78 -5.53 17.79 1.13
CA GLU A 78 -6.58 17.52 0.15
C GLU A 78 -7.02 16.05 0.17
N ASP A 79 -6.09 15.12 0.42
CA ASP A 79 -6.39 13.69 0.49
C ASP A 79 -7.33 13.39 1.65
N TYR A 80 -7.16 14.03 2.82
CA TYR A 80 -8.06 13.84 3.97
C TYR A 80 -9.49 14.28 3.68
N ARG A 81 -9.67 15.35 2.90
CA ARG A 81 -11.01 15.77 2.46
C ARG A 81 -11.62 14.68 1.58
N ARG A 82 -10.84 14.15 0.64
CA ARG A 82 -11.30 13.11 -0.27
C ARG A 82 -11.60 11.79 0.44
N ILE A 83 -10.74 11.38 1.36
CA ILE A 83 -10.92 10.22 2.23
C ILE A 83 -12.24 10.34 3.00
N ARG A 84 -12.51 11.49 3.62
CA ARG A 84 -13.78 11.73 4.33
C ARG A 84 -14.99 11.55 3.40
N GLU A 85 -14.93 12.08 2.18
CA GLU A 85 -16.01 11.93 1.21
C GLU A 85 -16.21 10.47 0.78
N LEU A 86 -15.12 9.71 0.62
CA LEU A 86 -15.16 8.29 0.26
C LEU A 86 -15.79 7.46 1.38
N CYS A 87 -15.34 7.65 2.63
CA CYS A 87 -15.91 6.95 3.78
C CYS A 87 -17.40 7.26 3.99
N ASP A 88 -17.81 8.51 3.78
CA ASP A 88 -19.22 8.92 3.88
C ASP A 88 -20.07 8.34 2.74
N ARG A 89 -19.55 8.38 1.50
CA ARG A 89 -20.25 7.85 0.32
C ARG A 89 -20.43 6.34 0.39
N TYR A 90 -19.44 5.63 0.91
CA TYR A 90 -19.43 4.17 0.99
C TYR A 90 -19.56 3.67 2.43
N ALA A 91 -20.30 4.40 3.27
CA ALA A 91 -20.48 4.06 4.69
C ALA A 91 -21.07 2.65 4.89
N ASP A 92 -21.98 2.21 4.01
CA ASP A 92 -22.58 0.88 4.09
C ASP A 92 -21.59 -0.26 3.83
N ALA A 93 -20.49 0.01 3.13
CA ALA A 93 -19.45 -0.96 2.81
C ALA A 93 -18.29 -0.97 3.81
N ASP A 94 -18.27 -0.01 4.76
CA ASP A 94 -17.19 0.16 5.75
C ASP A 94 -15.79 0.10 5.15
N VAL A 95 -15.56 0.89 4.09
CA VAL A 95 -14.29 0.90 3.32
C VAL A 95 -13.06 1.17 4.19
N GLY A 96 -13.21 1.80 5.35
CA GLY A 96 -12.09 2.09 6.23
C GLY A 96 -11.18 3.20 5.71
N PHE A 97 -10.26 3.64 6.59
CA PHE A 97 -9.39 4.79 6.32
C PHE A 97 -8.29 4.48 5.29
N VAL A 98 -7.68 3.29 5.38
CA VAL A 98 -6.50 2.94 4.54
C VAL A 98 -6.91 2.74 3.09
N ASP A 99 -7.96 1.97 2.81
CA ASP A 99 -8.45 1.79 1.43
C ASP A 99 -8.92 3.12 0.83
N ALA A 100 -9.60 3.95 1.61
CA ALA A 100 -9.99 5.29 1.16
C ALA A 100 -8.77 6.18 0.88
N ALA A 101 -7.68 6.04 1.66
CA ALA A 101 -6.43 6.75 1.45
C ALA A 101 -5.68 6.27 0.21
N VAL A 102 -5.64 4.96 -0.04
CA VAL A 102 -5.10 4.38 -1.28
C VAL A 102 -5.84 4.96 -2.48
N LEU A 103 -7.18 4.96 -2.46
CA LEU A 103 -7.99 5.52 -3.54
C LEU A 103 -7.75 7.03 -3.73
N ALA A 104 -7.71 7.81 -2.66
CA ALA A 104 -7.41 9.24 -2.74
C ALA A 104 -6.04 9.52 -3.38
N VAL A 105 -5.02 8.72 -3.03
CA VAL A 105 -3.67 8.81 -3.62
C VAL A 105 -3.68 8.41 -5.10
N VAL A 106 -4.38 7.34 -5.48
CA VAL A 106 -4.55 6.93 -6.88
C VAL A 106 -5.19 8.04 -7.70
N GLU A 107 -6.27 8.65 -7.20
CA GLU A 107 -6.95 9.77 -7.85
C GLU A 107 -6.02 10.99 -7.98
N ARG A 108 -5.30 11.37 -6.91
CA ARG A 108 -4.39 12.53 -6.92
C ARG A 108 -3.22 12.35 -7.88
N LEU A 109 -2.66 11.14 -7.96
CA LEU A 109 -1.58 10.82 -8.89
C LEU A 109 -2.07 10.62 -10.33
N ASN A 110 -3.38 10.71 -10.58
CA ASN A 110 -4.04 10.44 -11.87
C ASN A 110 -3.69 9.06 -12.40
N GLU A 111 -3.59 8.06 -11.52
CA GLU A 111 -3.31 6.69 -11.92
C GLU A 111 -4.60 5.99 -12.35
N PRO A 112 -4.63 5.35 -13.54
CA PRO A 112 -5.86 4.77 -14.09
C PRO A 112 -6.17 3.37 -13.53
N LYS A 113 -5.29 2.83 -12.69
CA LYS A 113 -5.37 1.47 -12.16
C LYS A 113 -5.79 1.55 -10.69
N LEU A 114 -6.90 0.88 -10.38
CA LEU A 114 -7.39 0.62 -9.03
C LEU A 114 -7.80 -0.85 -8.96
#